data_AF-A0A933FDL7-F1
#
_entry.id   AF-A0A933FDL7-F1
#
_cell.length_a   1.000
_cell.length_b   1.000
_cell.length_c   1.000
_cell.angle_alpha   90.00
_cell.angle_beta   90.00
_cell.angle_gamma   90.00
#
_symmetry.space_group_name_H-M   'P 1'
#
loop_
_entity.id
_entity.type
_entity.pdbx_description
1 polymer ?
#
loop_
_entity_poly.entity_id
_entity_poly.type
_entity_poly.pdbx_seq_one_letter_code
_entity_poly.pdbx_strand_id
1 'polypeptide(L)'
;MGYIFESEIVTIMNTIRARTIGEEDDVKLKVILAADIHPAIKAYFKAEVERLLQQEREKETRSGRFPYGLPEVKGLQRQIDLLLIQHYEFDRQEFESILDESVHFQFNYLCRPQWTLQEFLFEKKRSIPASAALRKLKYCVEYRYLVEIFKRFVSDRGLAEIGYEQFRSVIERIDSEVVSKHSAVELARLLKPLMAFIDMGIPETRISEYGPVLPINAAIVFFEDKKMDDITRKLEEERDKKRVREMNMTDLVRIIREARGEAEAAHQESAAAGIERAEKVAESRQNVAEAERSDEESAKPATKERAHPVLEKRESENHPPAEVEDLYSLFSLKEQRLFVRKLFKKDEVEFRRTLDRLNPVATWEEASLVLDGLFSSHHVDPFSKEAILFTEKIFARYSIADQAKK
;
A
#
# COMPACT_ATOMS: atom_id res chain seq x y z
N MET A 1 -14.89 21.42 -17.93
CA MET A 1 -15.01 21.42 -16.46
C MET A 1 -13.66 21.87 -15.93
N GLY A 2 -13.57 23.03 -15.27
CA GLY A 2 -12.32 23.45 -14.63
C GLY A 2 -11.92 22.41 -13.59
N TYR A 3 -10.64 22.06 -13.49
CA TYR A 3 -10.22 21.05 -12.53
C TYR A 3 -10.51 21.55 -11.12
N ILE A 4 -11.07 20.67 -10.28
CA ILE A 4 -11.37 20.95 -8.87
C ILE A 4 -10.08 21.28 -8.08
N PHE A 5 -8.91 21.01 -8.66
CA PHE A 5 -7.60 20.99 -7.98
C PHE A 5 -6.48 21.73 -8.74
N GLU A 6 -6.78 22.72 -9.58
CA GLU A 6 -5.74 23.42 -10.38
C GLU A 6 -4.57 23.93 -9.51
N SER A 7 -4.87 24.53 -8.36
CA SER A 7 -3.86 25.02 -7.42
C SER A 7 -3.01 23.92 -6.80
N GLU A 8 -3.65 22.82 -6.41
CA GLU A 8 -3.04 21.67 -5.77
C GLU A 8 -2.16 20.91 -6.77
N ILE A 9 -2.61 20.76 -8.02
CA ILE A 9 -1.86 20.18 -9.13
C ILE A 9 -0.55 20.94 -9.32
N VAL A 10 -0.62 22.26 -9.49
CA VAL A 10 0.58 23.10 -9.69
C VAL A 10 1.53 22.98 -8.50
N THR A 11 0.99 22.98 -7.28
CA THR A 11 1.80 22.88 -6.06
C THR A 11 2.50 21.52 -5.98
N ILE A 12 1.77 20.42 -6.22
CA ILE A 12 2.31 19.06 -6.23
C ILE A 12 3.40 18.91 -7.31
N MET A 13 3.16 19.41 -8.52
CA MET A 13 4.14 19.36 -9.60
C MET A 13 5.43 20.08 -9.21
N ASN A 14 5.34 21.28 -8.63
CA ASN A 14 6.51 22.03 -8.18
C ASN A 14 7.29 21.30 -7.08
N THR A 15 6.58 20.70 -6.11
CA THR A 15 7.19 19.87 -5.06
C THR A 15 7.91 18.66 -5.66
N ILE A 16 7.29 17.95 -6.61
CA ILE A 16 7.91 16.79 -7.25
C ILE A 16 9.14 17.22 -8.06
N ARG A 17 9.08 18.32 -8.84
CA ARG A 17 10.25 18.85 -9.57
C ARG A 17 11.42 19.12 -8.62
N ALA A 18 11.17 19.85 -7.53
CA ALA A 18 12.20 20.18 -6.55
C ALA A 18 12.85 18.95 -5.89
N ARG A 19 12.10 17.85 -5.75
CA ARG A 19 12.58 16.60 -5.14
C ARG A 19 13.19 15.61 -6.14
N THR A 20 13.12 15.88 -7.45
CA THR A 20 13.56 14.95 -8.51
C THR A 20 14.59 15.60 -9.43
N ILE A 21 14.15 16.21 -10.54
CA ILE A 21 15.02 16.82 -11.55
C ILE A 21 15.70 18.10 -11.05
N GLY A 22 15.07 18.83 -10.13
CA GLY A 22 15.60 20.10 -9.62
C GLY A 22 15.81 21.11 -10.76
N GLU A 23 17.06 21.55 -10.90
CA GLU A 23 17.50 22.48 -11.95
C GLU A 23 18.26 21.80 -13.10
N GLU A 24 18.44 20.47 -13.04
CA GLU A 24 19.15 19.71 -14.07
C GLU A 24 18.33 19.63 -15.38
N ASP A 25 19.02 19.36 -16.50
CA ASP A 25 18.39 19.23 -17.82
C ASP A 25 17.89 17.81 -18.11
N ASP A 26 18.39 16.81 -17.38
CA ASP A 26 18.01 15.41 -17.49
C ASP A 26 17.85 14.73 -16.12
N VAL A 27 17.13 13.61 -16.10
CA VAL A 27 16.98 12.78 -14.91
C VAL A 27 16.77 11.32 -15.27
N LYS A 28 17.39 10.41 -14.50
CA LYS A 28 17.20 8.96 -14.70
C LYS A 28 16.03 8.43 -13.90
N LEU A 29 15.33 7.42 -14.44
CA LEU A 29 14.21 6.78 -13.73
C LEU A 29 14.63 6.30 -12.33
N LYS A 30 15.83 5.72 -12.16
CA LYS A 30 16.34 5.30 -10.86
C LYS A 30 16.35 6.43 -9.81
N VAL A 31 16.65 7.67 -10.22
CA VAL A 31 16.63 8.84 -9.33
C VAL A 31 15.20 9.17 -8.91
N ILE A 32 14.26 9.19 -9.87
CA ILE A 32 12.83 9.41 -9.60
C ILE A 32 12.28 8.35 -8.63
N LEU A 33 12.66 7.09 -8.80
CA LEU A 33 12.22 5.99 -7.93
C LEU A 33 12.80 6.10 -6.51
N ALA A 34 14.00 6.66 -6.37
CA ALA A 34 14.66 6.87 -5.08
C ALA A 34 14.19 8.16 -4.36
N ALA A 35 13.64 9.13 -5.08
CA ALA A 35 13.19 10.41 -4.52
C ALA A 35 12.06 10.24 -3.48
N ASP A 36 11.97 11.15 -2.52
CA ASP A 36 10.90 11.17 -1.52
C ASP A 36 9.60 11.79 -2.09
N ILE A 37 8.95 11.05 -2.99
CA ILE A 37 7.70 11.43 -3.67
C ILE A 37 6.66 10.30 -3.56
N HIS A 38 5.39 10.62 -3.82
CA HIS A 38 4.28 9.67 -3.69
C HIS A 38 4.49 8.39 -4.52
N PRO A 39 4.27 7.19 -3.96
CA PRO A 39 4.46 5.92 -4.67
C PRO A 39 3.71 5.81 -6.00
N ALA A 40 2.52 6.42 -6.08
CA ALA A 40 1.72 6.42 -7.31
C ALA A 40 2.38 7.17 -8.48
N ILE A 41 3.12 8.24 -8.21
CA ILE A 41 3.89 8.96 -9.23
C ILE A 41 5.05 8.10 -9.72
N LYS A 42 5.78 7.46 -8.79
CA LYS A 42 6.86 6.51 -9.12
C LYS A 42 6.36 5.36 -10.00
N ALA A 43 5.20 4.81 -9.66
CA ALA A 43 4.59 3.74 -10.43
C ALA A 43 4.18 4.19 -11.83
N TYR A 44 3.67 5.43 -11.96
CA TYR A 44 3.33 6.01 -13.26
C TYR A 44 4.56 6.13 -14.17
N PHE A 45 5.62 6.80 -13.69
CA PHE A 45 6.89 6.93 -14.45
C PHE A 45 7.47 5.57 -14.84
N LYS A 46 7.47 4.60 -13.91
CA LYS A 46 7.95 3.26 -14.20
C LYS A 46 7.11 2.57 -15.27
N ALA A 47 5.78 2.65 -15.17
CA ALA A 47 4.87 2.04 -16.13
C ALA A 47 5.02 2.67 -17.52
N GLU A 48 5.31 3.97 -17.59
CA GLU A 48 5.55 4.67 -18.84
C GLU A 48 6.84 4.24 -19.55
N VAL A 49 7.94 4.11 -18.81
CA VAL A 49 9.20 3.58 -19.36
C VAL A 49 9.04 2.11 -19.78
N GLU A 50 8.34 1.29 -18.99
CA GLU A 50 8.00 -0.08 -19.38
C GLU A 50 7.16 -0.14 -20.67
N ARG A 51 6.23 0.81 -20.84
CA ARG A 51 5.40 0.93 -22.04
C ARG A 51 6.25 1.31 -23.26
N LEU A 52 7.15 2.28 -23.12
CA LEU A 52 8.07 2.72 -24.18
C LEU A 52 9.00 1.58 -24.62
N LEU A 53 9.67 0.93 -23.68
CA LEU A 53 10.54 -0.21 -23.99
C LEU A 53 9.78 -1.33 -24.70
N GLN A 54 8.55 -1.62 -24.27
CA GLN A 54 7.73 -2.63 -24.94
C GLN A 54 7.40 -2.24 -26.39
N GLN A 55 7.11 -0.97 -26.67
CA GLN A 55 6.89 -0.49 -28.03
C GLN A 55 8.13 -0.59 -28.90
N GLU A 56 9.32 -0.37 -28.34
CA GLU A 56 10.58 -0.60 -29.05
C GLU A 56 10.79 -2.08 -29.36
N ARG A 57 10.51 -2.97 -28.39
CA ARG A 57 10.61 -4.43 -28.56
C ARG A 57 9.66 -4.95 -29.64
N GLU A 58 8.48 -4.37 -29.77
CA GLU A 58 7.51 -4.73 -30.82
C GLU A 58 7.97 -4.29 -32.22
N LYS A 59 8.79 -3.24 -32.31
CA LYS A 59 9.38 -2.76 -33.56
C LYS A 59 10.69 -3.46 -33.92
N GLU A 60 11.29 -4.21 -33.00
CA GLU A 60 12.58 -4.85 -33.18
C GLU A 60 12.50 -6.00 -34.22
N THR A 61 13.22 -5.87 -35.32
CA THR A 61 13.31 -6.92 -36.34
C THR A 61 14.20 -8.05 -35.85
N ARG A 62 13.59 -9.08 -35.25
CA ARG A 62 14.31 -10.27 -34.78
C ARG A 62 14.32 -11.35 -35.86
N SER A 63 15.51 -11.90 -36.14
CA SER A 63 15.63 -13.02 -37.07
C SER A 63 14.95 -14.26 -36.51
N GLY A 64 14.04 -14.86 -37.29
CA GLY A 64 13.34 -16.10 -36.93
C GLY A 64 14.25 -17.33 -36.82
N ARG A 65 15.54 -17.20 -37.17
CA ARG A 65 16.53 -18.28 -37.02
C ARG A 65 17.05 -18.42 -35.59
N PHE A 66 16.87 -17.41 -34.74
CA PHE A 66 17.34 -17.44 -33.35
C PHE A 66 16.20 -17.78 -32.37
N PRO A 67 16.43 -18.67 -31.41
CA PRO A 67 15.40 -19.13 -30.50
C PRO A 67 15.22 -18.18 -29.30
N TYR A 68 14.73 -16.96 -29.54
CA TYR A 68 14.40 -15.98 -28.48
C TYR A 68 13.30 -16.47 -27.51
N GLY A 69 12.61 -17.56 -27.85
CA GLY A 69 11.58 -18.18 -27.04
C GLY A 69 12.10 -18.95 -25.81
N LEU A 70 13.38 -19.32 -25.79
CA LEU A 70 13.99 -20.14 -24.73
C LEU A 70 13.90 -19.45 -23.36
N PRO A 71 13.62 -20.20 -22.27
CA PRO A 71 13.51 -19.63 -20.92
C PRO A 71 14.76 -18.86 -20.46
N GLU A 72 15.95 -19.36 -20.79
CA GLU A 72 17.24 -18.75 -20.43
C GLU A 72 17.42 -17.40 -21.14
N VAL A 73 17.12 -17.36 -22.45
CA VAL A 73 17.19 -16.13 -23.24
C VAL A 73 16.17 -15.12 -22.74
N LYS A 74 14.94 -15.55 -22.44
CA LYS A 74 13.91 -14.68 -21.83
C LYS A 74 14.33 -14.17 -20.45
N GLY A 75 15.00 -15.01 -19.65
CA GLY A 75 15.53 -14.61 -18.35
C GLY A 75 16.56 -13.50 -18.47
N LEU A 76 17.56 -13.68 -19.34
CA LEU A 76 18.58 -12.67 -19.62
C LEU A 76 17.97 -11.40 -20.23
N GLN A 77 17.02 -11.55 -21.16
CA GLN A 77 16.30 -10.43 -21.76
C GLN A 77 15.58 -9.60 -20.71
N ARG A 78 14.90 -10.23 -19.75
CA ARG A 78 14.26 -9.51 -18.63
C ARG A 78 15.27 -8.76 -17.76
N GLN A 79 16.46 -9.32 -17.53
CA GLN A 79 17.51 -8.63 -16.77
C GLN A 79 18.02 -7.40 -17.53
N ILE A 80 18.22 -7.52 -18.86
CA ILE A 80 18.57 -6.39 -19.72
C ILE A 80 17.46 -5.34 -19.65
N ASP A 81 16.20 -5.73 -19.82
CA ASP A 81 15.05 -4.82 -19.79
C ASP A 81 14.96 -4.08 -18.44
N LEU A 82 15.20 -4.76 -17.32
CA LEU A 82 15.23 -4.13 -15.99
C LEU A 82 16.32 -3.05 -15.88
N LEU A 83 17.52 -3.32 -16.41
CA LEU A 83 18.62 -2.33 -16.40
C LEU A 83 18.30 -1.15 -17.32
N LEU A 84 17.77 -1.40 -18.51
CA LEU A 84 17.35 -0.35 -19.44
C LEU A 84 16.27 0.54 -18.82
N ILE A 85 15.26 -0.05 -18.18
CA ILE A 85 14.20 0.71 -17.49
C ILE A 85 14.80 1.60 -16.39
N GLN A 86 15.65 1.05 -15.52
CA GLN A 86 16.24 1.83 -14.42
C GLN A 86 17.12 2.99 -14.88
N HIS A 87 17.80 2.82 -16.01
CA HIS A 87 18.73 3.79 -16.57
C HIS A 87 18.14 4.65 -17.70
N TYR A 88 16.84 4.54 -17.96
CA TYR A 88 16.15 5.45 -18.87
C TYR A 88 16.33 6.89 -18.41
N GLU A 89 16.74 7.74 -19.34
CA GLU A 89 17.08 9.13 -19.13
C GLU A 89 15.99 9.99 -19.78
N PHE A 90 15.31 10.78 -18.96
CA PHE A 90 14.32 11.73 -19.40
C PHE A 90 15.02 13.06 -19.63
N ASP A 91 14.77 13.70 -20.77
CA ASP A 91 15.04 15.14 -20.89
C ASP A 91 14.00 15.94 -20.07
N ARG A 92 14.30 17.20 -19.78
CA ARG A 92 13.43 18.06 -18.97
C ARG A 92 12.02 18.20 -19.54
N GLN A 93 11.87 18.29 -20.85
CA GLN A 93 10.56 18.48 -21.49
C GLN A 93 9.71 17.21 -21.38
N GLU A 94 10.32 16.04 -21.64
CA GLU A 94 9.70 14.74 -21.49
C GLU A 94 9.29 14.50 -20.04
N PHE A 95 10.20 14.77 -19.09
CA PHE A 95 9.92 14.65 -17.67
C PHE A 95 8.73 15.52 -17.24
N GLU A 96 8.70 16.79 -17.66
CA GLU A 96 7.61 17.71 -17.32
C GLU A 96 6.27 17.28 -17.92
N SER A 97 6.28 16.75 -19.15
CA SER A 97 5.07 16.22 -19.80
C SER A 97 4.52 15.00 -19.05
N ILE A 98 5.38 14.03 -18.73
CA ILE A 98 4.97 12.81 -18.00
C ILE A 98 4.54 13.17 -16.58
N LEU A 99 5.20 14.13 -15.93
CA LEU A 99 4.82 14.61 -14.61
C LEU A 99 3.41 15.20 -14.63
N ASP A 100 3.12 16.08 -15.58
CA ASP A 100 1.79 16.68 -15.76
C ASP A 100 0.71 15.60 -15.94
N GLU A 101 0.92 14.68 -16.88
CA GLU A 101 -0.01 13.57 -17.12
C GLU A 101 -0.18 12.69 -15.88
N SER A 102 0.90 12.41 -15.15
CA SER A 102 0.88 11.57 -13.96
C SER A 102 0.05 12.19 -12.85
N VAL A 103 0.21 13.49 -12.57
CA VAL A 103 -0.51 14.18 -11.49
C VAL A 103 -1.99 14.28 -11.82
N HIS A 104 -2.34 14.63 -13.06
CA HIS A 104 -3.72 14.65 -13.54
C HIS A 104 -4.37 13.27 -13.48
N PHE A 105 -3.64 12.23 -13.90
CA PHE A 105 -4.10 10.86 -13.81
C PHE A 105 -4.37 10.46 -12.35
N GLN A 106 -3.45 10.77 -11.43
CA GLN A 106 -3.63 10.43 -10.01
C GLN A 106 -4.83 11.15 -9.40
N PHE A 107 -5.03 12.45 -9.66
CA PHE A 107 -6.24 13.13 -9.17
C PHE A 107 -7.52 12.50 -9.70
N ASN A 108 -7.57 12.20 -10.99
CA ASN A 108 -8.72 11.53 -11.59
C ASN A 108 -8.95 10.15 -10.96
N TYR A 109 -7.91 9.32 -10.85
CA TYR A 109 -8.01 7.98 -10.29
C TYR A 109 -8.39 7.97 -8.82
N LEU A 110 -7.83 8.89 -8.03
CA LEU A 110 -8.10 9.01 -6.60
C LEU A 110 -9.52 9.51 -6.32
N CYS A 111 -10.03 10.42 -7.16
CA CYS A 111 -11.38 10.96 -7.03
C CYS A 111 -12.46 10.09 -7.69
N ARG A 112 -12.18 9.40 -8.79
CA ARG A 112 -13.14 8.62 -9.58
C ARG A 112 -12.52 7.31 -10.08
N PRO A 113 -12.16 6.39 -9.16
CA PRO A 113 -11.44 5.19 -9.54
C PRO A 113 -12.16 4.34 -10.58
N GLN A 114 -13.48 4.18 -10.51
CA GLN A 114 -14.23 3.37 -11.48
C GLN A 114 -14.23 4.02 -12.86
N TRP A 115 -14.58 5.31 -12.93
CA TRP A 115 -14.60 6.04 -14.19
C TRP A 115 -13.20 6.12 -14.81
N THR A 116 -12.16 6.44 -14.02
CA THR A 116 -10.79 6.54 -14.53
C THR A 116 -10.29 5.21 -15.05
N LEU A 117 -10.56 4.08 -14.38
CA LEU A 117 -10.21 2.78 -14.93
C LEU A 117 -10.90 2.53 -16.28
N GLN A 118 -12.20 2.81 -16.38
CA GLN A 118 -12.95 2.62 -17.62
C GLN A 118 -12.36 3.44 -18.77
N GLU A 119 -12.19 4.74 -18.58
CA GLU A 119 -11.67 5.65 -19.59
C GLU A 119 -10.21 5.36 -19.93
N PHE A 120 -9.37 5.12 -18.92
CA PHE A 120 -7.94 4.89 -19.13
C PHE A 120 -7.67 3.55 -19.83
N LEU A 121 -8.39 2.48 -19.49
CA LEU A 121 -8.18 1.18 -20.13
C LEU A 121 -8.64 1.19 -21.58
N PHE A 122 -9.86 1.67 -21.84
CA PHE A 122 -10.52 1.51 -23.13
C PHE A 122 -10.31 2.70 -24.06
N GLU A 123 -10.11 3.91 -23.54
CA GLU A 123 -10.08 5.16 -24.31
C GLU A 123 -11.31 5.26 -25.23
N LYS A 124 -11.16 4.97 -26.53
CA LYS A 124 -12.25 4.96 -27.53
C LYS A 124 -12.58 3.57 -28.07
N LYS A 125 -12.01 2.51 -27.48
CA LYS A 125 -12.13 1.12 -27.93
C LYS A 125 -13.27 0.41 -27.20
N ARG A 126 -13.95 -0.52 -27.88
CA ARG A 126 -15.01 -1.35 -27.28
C ARG A 126 -14.49 -2.60 -26.57
N SER A 127 -13.32 -3.07 -26.96
CA SER A 127 -12.64 -4.25 -26.41
C SER A 127 -11.13 -4.03 -26.45
N ILE A 128 -10.41 -4.62 -25.49
CA ILE A 128 -8.94 -4.63 -25.45
C ILE A 128 -8.42 -6.02 -25.09
N PRO A 129 -7.20 -6.40 -25.53
CA PRO A 129 -6.56 -7.63 -25.08
C PRO A 129 -6.35 -7.62 -23.56
N ALA A 130 -6.59 -8.75 -22.91
CA ALA A 130 -6.41 -8.88 -21.46
C ALA A 130 -4.98 -8.56 -21.02
N SER A 131 -3.99 -8.96 -21.81
CA SER A 131 -2.60 -8.61 -21.53
C SER A 131 -2.34 -7.10 -21.55
N ALA A 132 -3.03 -6.34 -22.42
CA ALA A 132 -2.92 -4.88 -22.48
C ALA A 132 -3.62 -4.22 -21.27
N ALA A 133 -4.79 -4.74 -20.88
CA ALA A 133 -5.48 -4.30 -19.67
C ALA A 133 -4.60 -4.47 -18.43
N LEU A 134 -4.02 -5.66 -18.25
CA LEU A 134 -3.13 -5.97 -17.13
C LEU A 134 -1.87 -5.07 -17.09
N ARG A 135 -1.35 -4.65 -18.25
CA ARG A 135 -0.26 -3.67 -18.32
C ARG A 135 -0.71 -2.28 -17.87
N LYS A 136 -1.85 -1.78 -18.37
CA LYS A 136 -2.40 -0.48 -17.95
C LYS A 136 -2.75 -0.43 -16.46
N LEU A 137 -3.14 -1.54 -15.86
CA LEU A 137 -3.40 -1.61 -14.43
C LEU A 137 -2.15 -1.39 -13.56
N LYS A 138 -0.92 -1.42 -14.12
CA LYS A 138 0.31 -1.10 -13.38
C LYS A 138 0.41 0.38 -12.97
N TYR A 139 -0.30 1.27 -13.66
CA TYR A 139 -0.39 2.69 -13.31
C TYR A 139 -1.24 2.92 -12.05
N CYS A 140 -2.06 1.93 -11.67
CA CYS A 140 -3.05 2.00 -10.60
C CYS A 140 -2.53 1.28 -9.35
N VAL A 141 -1.91 2.03 -8.43
CA VAL A 141 -1.37 1.45 -7.17
C VAL A 141 -2.33 1.56 -5.99
N GLU A 142 -3.17 2.59 -5.97
CA GLU A 142 -4.20 2.77 -4.95
C GLU A 142 -5.44 1.94 -5.27
N TYR A 143 -6.29 1.73 -4.25
CA TYR A 143 -7.50 0.90 -4.36
C TYR A 143 -7.21 -0.51 -4.91
N ARG A 144 -6.17 -1.16 -4.38
CA ARG A 144 -5.66 -2.46 -4.85
C ARG A 144 -6.74 -3.53 -4.99
N TYR A 145 -7.81 -3.49 -4.19
CA TYR A 145 -8.92 -4.44 -4.31
C TYR A 145 -9.56 -4.43 -5.71
N LEU A 146 -9.71 -3.27 -6.36
CA LEU A 146 -10.26 -3.17 -7.72
C LEU A 146 -9.37 -3.94 -8.70
N VAL A 147 -8.08 -3.66 -8.66
CA VAL A 147 -7.09 -4.19 -9.59
C VAL A 147 -6.84 -5.68 -9.35
N GLU A 148 -6.67 -6.10 -8.10
CA GLU A 148 -6.33 -7.49 -7.77
C GLU A 148 -7.51 -8.44 -7.96
N ILE A 149 -8.73 -8.03 -7.59
CA ILE A 149 -9.92 -8.86 -7.84
C ILE A 149 -10.18 -8.96 -9.34
N PHE A 150 -9.97 -7.88 -10.10
CA PHE A 150 -10.08 -7.91 -11.55
C PHE A 150 -9.03 -8.81 -12.21
N LYS A 151 -7.76 -8.76 -11.76
CA LYS A 151 -6.69 -9.66 -12.23
C LYS A 151 -7.04 -11.14 -12.04
N ARG A 152 -7.59 -11.48 -10.87
CA ARG A 152 -8.07 -12.83 -10.57
C ARG A 152 -9.22 -13.22 -11.50
N PHE A 153 -10.21 -12.34 -11.67
CA PHE A 153 -11.32 -12.56 -12.60
C PHE A 153 -10.87 -12.89 -14.03
N VAL A 154 -9.87 -12.16 -14.55
CA VAL A 154 -9.30 -12.42 -15.89
C VAL A 154 -8.59 -13.78 -15.94
N SER A 155 -7.83 -14.11 -14.89
CA SER A 155 -7.05 -15.35 -14.80
C SER A 155 -7.96 -16.57 -14.67
N ASP A 156 -8.93 -16.53 -13.76
CA ASP A 156 -9.88 -17.62 -13.48
C ASP A 156 -10.75 -17.95 -14.70
N ARG A 157 -11.04 -16.95 -15.54
CA ARG A 157 -11.84 -17.12 -16.76
C ARG A 157 -11.01 -17.33 -18.03
N GLY A 158 -9.68 -17.24 -17.94
CA GLY A 158 -8.80 -17.36 -19.10
C GLY A 158 -9.13 -16.36 -20.23
N LEU A 159 -9.51 -15.13 -19.89
CA LEU A 159 -9.96 -14.16 -20.88
C LEU A 159 -8.78 -13.68 -21.73
N ALA A 160 -8.89 -13.83 -23.05
CA ALA A 160 -7.94 -13.25 -24.01
C ALA A 160 -8.24 -11.77 -24.30
N GLU A 161 -9.52 -11.40 -24.27
CA GLU A 161 -10.02 -10.04 -24.48
C GLU A 161 -11.07 -9.66 -23.44
N ILE A 162 -11.22 -8.36 -23.20
CA ILE A 162 -12.18 -7.80 -22.25
C ILE A 162 -12.94 -6.68 -22.97
N GLY A 163 -14.28 -6.76 -22.94
CA GLY A 163 -15.16 -5.70 -23.44
C GLY A 163 -15.44 -4.61 -22.40
N TYR A 164 -15.74 -3.39 -22.85
CA TYR A 164 -16.00 -2.23 -21.99
C TYR A 164 -17.13 -2.49 -20.98
N GLU A 165 -18.30 -2.95 -21.45
CA GLU A 165 -19.46 -3.21 -20.57
C GLU A 165 -19.19 -4.34 -19.57
N GLN A 166 -18.45 -5.37 -19.99
CA GLN A 166 -18.06 -6.46 -19.10
C GLN A 166 -17.12 -5.95 -18.01
N PHE A 167 -16.12 -5.13 -18.36
CA PHE A 167 -15.21 -4.52 -17.42
C PHE A 167 -15.97 -3.63 -16.42
N ARG A 168 -16.81 -2.73 -16.92
CA ARG A 168 -17.64 -1.83 -16.12
C ARG A 168 -18.48 -2.61 -15.11
N SER A 169 -19.23 -3.63 -15.57
CA SER A 169 -20.07 -4.44 -14.69
C SER A 169 -19.27 -5.15 -13.59
N VAL A 170 -18.06 -5.65 -13.91
CA VAL A 170 -17.19 -6.31 -12.93
C VAL A 170 -16.67 -5.32 -11.89
N ILE A 171 -16.17 -4.16 -12.33
CA ILE A 171 -15.64 -3.13 -11.42
C ILE A 171 -16.73 -2.56 -10.52
N GLU A 172 -17.89 -2.21 -11.08
CA GLU A 172 -19.04 -1.71 -10.30
C GLU A 172 -19.48 -2.73 -9.24
N ARG A 173 -19.50 -4.02 -9.60
CA ARG A 173 -19.86 -5.10 -8.66
C ARG A 173 -18.81 -5.27 -7.55
N ILE A 174 -17.52 -5.25 -7.91
CA ILE A 174 -16.43 -5.34 -6.93
C ILE A 174 -16.56 -4.20 -5.91
N ASP A 175 -16.72 -2.97 -6.40
CA ASP A 175 -16.75 -1.80 -5.55
C ASP A 175 -18.02 -1.78 -4.67
N SER A 176 -19.18 -2.08 -5.25
CA SER A 176 -20.45 -2.18 -4.51
C SER A 176 -20.36 -3.20 -3.36
N GLU A 177 -19.75 -4.35 -3.61
CA GLU A 177 -19.57 -5.38 -2.58
C GLU A 177 -18.64 -4.92 -1.46
N VAL A 178 -17.58 -4.18 -1.79
CA VAL A 178 -16.66 -3.62 -0.80
C VAL A 178 -17.37 -2.56 0.03
N VAL A 179 -17.93 -1.51 -0.60
CA VAL A 179 -18.53 -0.37 0.12
C VAL A 179 -19.73 -0.77 0.97
N SER A 180 -20.53 -1.76 0.54
CA SER A 180 -21.70 -2.23 1.29
C SER A 180 -21.34 -2.82 2.66
N LYS A 181 -20.14 -3.39 2.81
CA LYS A 181 -19.66 -4.02 4.04
C LYS A 181 -18.95 -3.04 4.97
N HIS A 182 -18.60 -1.85 4.49
CA HIS A 182 -17.82 -0.88 5.25
C HIS A 182 -18.71 -0.09 6.21
N SER A 183 -18.19 0.22 7.40
CA SER A 183 -18.70 1.22 8.33
C SER A 183 -18.44 2.64 7.83
N ALA A 184 -19.06 3.66 8.43
CA ALA A 184 -18.78 5.05 8.10
C ALA A 184 -17.28 5.43 8.23
N VAL A 185 -16.58 4.84 9.20
CA VAL A 185 -15.14 5.06 9.41
C VAL A 185 -14.33 4.45 8.27
N GLU A 186 -14.66 3.23 7.86
CA GLU A 186 -13.95 2.55 6.78
C GLU A 186 -14.21 3.21 5.42
N LEU A 187 -15.43 3.67 5.17
CA LEU A 187 -15.77 4.47 3.98
C LEU A 187 -14.98 5.77 3.92
N ALA A 188 -14.90 6.51 5.04
CA ALA A 188 -14.09 7.72 5.10
C ALA A 188 -12.61 7.43 4.85
N ARG A 189 -12.10 6.30 5.37
CA ARG A 189 -10.71 5.87 5.15
C ARG A 189 -10.38 5.59 3.69
N LEU A 190 -11.36 5.29 2.83
CA LEU A 190 -11.12 5.16 1.40
C LEU A 190 -10.61 6.46 0.77
N LEU A 191 -10.88 7.63 1.34
CA LEU A 191 -10.38 8.92 0.86
C LEU A 191 -8.97 9.27 1.39
N LYS A 192 -8.37 8.46 2.27
CA LYS A 192 -7.02 8.69 2.79
C LYS A 192 -5.95 8.85 1.70
N PRO A 193 -5.91 8.02 0.63
CA PRO A 193 -4.92 8.18 -0.42
C PRO A 193 -5.04 9.54 -1.12
N LEU A 194 -6.27 10.04 -1.35
CA LEU A 194 -6.49 11.37 -1.92
C LEU A 194 -6.00 12.48 -0.98
N MET A 195 -6.32 12.39 0.31
CA MET A 195 -5.84 13.37 1.29
C MET A 195 -4.31 13.37 1.40
N ALA A 196 -3.68 12.19 1.43
CA ALA A 196 -2.23 12.06 1.47
C ALA A 196 -1.57 12.63 0.20
N PHE A 197 -2.21 12.45 -0.96
CA PHE A 197 -1.71 12.99 -2.22
C PHE A 197 -1.78 14.52 -2.26
N ILE A 198 -2.86 15.13 -1.76
CA ILE A 198 -3.00 16.58 -1.60
C ILE A 198 -1.96 17.11 -0.61
N ASP A 199 -1.84 16.48 0.56
CA ASP A 199 -0.90 16.87 1.62
C ASP A 199 0.56 16.86 1.18
N MET A 200 0.95 15.99 0.24
CA MET A 200 2.31 15.99 -0.32
C MET A 200 2.68 17.34 -0.96
N GLY A 201 1.70 18.06 -1.52
CA GLY A 201 1.91 19.40 -2.07
C GLY A 201 2.09 20.48 -1.00
N ILE A 202 1.64 20.23 0.23
CA ILE A 202 1.64 21.25 1.29
C ILE A 202 3.04 21.33 1.92
N PRO A 203 3.68 22.53 1.97
CA PRO A 203 4.93 22.70 2.69
C PRO A 203 4.77 22.34 4.17
N GLU A 204 5.77 21.73 4.79
CA GLU A 204 5.75 21.31 6.21
C GLU A 204 5.38 22.46 7.18
N THR A 205 5.60 23.71 6.77
CA THR A 205 5.27 24.92 7.53
C THR A 205 3.77 25.25 7.57
N ARG A 206 2.93 24.57 6.77
CA ARG A 206 1.47 24.76 6.70
C ARG A 206 0.67 23.54 7.16
N ILE A 207 1.29 22.60 7.87
CA ILE A 207 0.55 21.47 8.45
C ILE A 207 -0.49 22.03 9.43
N SER A 208 -1.77 21.89 9.07
CA SER A 208 -2.90 22.27 9.93
C SER A 208 -2.81 21.53 11.26
N GLU A 209 -3.04 22.23 12.38
CA GLU A 209 -3.19 21.60 13.71
C GLU A 209 -4.26 20.49 13.72
N TYR A 210 -5.19 20.55 12.77
CA TYR A 210 -6.34 19.65 12.64
C TYR A 210 -6.14 18.53 11.60
N GLY A 211 -4.94 18.39 11.03
CA GLY A 211 -4.58 17.36 10.05
C GLY A 211 -5.00 17.67 8.60
N PRO A 212 -4.88 16.68 7.69
CA PRO A 212 -5.20 16.83 6.28
C PRO A 212 -6.61 17.37 6.06
N VAL A 213 -6.77 18.26 5.08
CA VAL A 213 -8.07 18.76 4.63
C VAL A 213 -8.40 18.27 3.23
N LEU A 214 -9.67 17.96 3.01
CA LEU A 214 -10.20 17.47 1.73
C LEU A 214 -11.27 18.46 1.22
N PRO A 215 -11.17 18.96 -0.02
CA PRO A 215 -12.25 19.72 -0.63
C PRO A 215 -13.54 18.90 -0.70
N ILE A 216 -14.67 19.47 -0.27
CA ILE A 216 -15.95 18.75 -0.22
C ILE A 216 -16.39 18.21 -1.58
N ASN A 217 -16.10 18.96 -2.66
CA ASN A 217 -16.41 18.53 -4.02
C ASN A 217 -15.65 17.26 -4.42
N ALA A 218 -14.44 17.06 -3.89
CA ALA A 218 -13.69 15.83 -4.09
C ALA A 218 -14.42 14.62 -3.49
N ALA A 219 -14.90 14.77 -2.26
CA ALA A 219 -15.66 13.72 -1.57
C ALA A 219 -16.98 13.44 -2.30
N ILE A 220 -17.71 14.48 -2.73
CA ILE A 220 -18.95 14.34 -3.51
C ILE A 220 -18.69 13.50 -4.77
N VAL A 221 -17.71 13.90 -5.59
CA VAL A 221 -17.35 13.19 -6.82
C VAL A 221 -16.93 11.74 -6.56
N PHE A 222 -16.22 11.49 -5.45
CA PHE A 222 -15.81 10.15 -5.06
C PHE A 222 -16.97 9.24 -4.67
N PHE A 223 -17.91 9.73 -3.86
CA PHE A 223 -19.08 8.94 -3.49
C PHE A 223 -20.10 8.81 -4.63
N GLU A 224 -20.14 9.77 -5.56
CA GLU A 224 -20.89 9.67 -6.81
C GLU A 224 -20.35 8.55 -7.72
N ASP A 225 -19.03 8.46 -7.92
CA ASP A 225 -18.40 7.37 -8.68
C ASP A 225 -18.71 5.98 -8.08
N LYS A 226 -18.90 5.93 -6.75
CA LYS A 226 -19.29 4.72 -6.01
C LYS A 226 -20.79 4.46 -5.95
N LYS A 227 -21.63 5.33 -6.55
CA LYS A 227 -23.11 5.26 -6.51
C LYS A 227 -23.67 5.27 -5.08
N MET A 228 -23.06 6.04 -4.18
CA MET A 228 -23.49 6.20 -2.79
C MET A 228 -24.35 7.45 -2.61
N ASP A 229 -25.52 7.46 -3.25
CA ASP A 229 -26.39 8.64 -3.40
C ASP A 229 -26.77 9.30 -2.06
N ASP A 230 -26.95 8.51 -1.00
CA ASP A 230 -27.29 9.04 0.33
C ASP A 230 -26.16 9.88 0.94
N ILE A 231 -24.91 9.44 0.77
CA ILE A 231 -23.72 10.16 1.23
C ILE A 231 -23.50 11.39 0.35
N THR A 232 -23.61 11.23 -0.98
CA THR A 232 -23.47 12.32 -1.96
C THR A 232 -24.43 13.45 -1.65
N ARG A 233 -25.73 13.14 -1.49
CA ARG A 233 -26.77 14.11 -1.15
C ARG A 233 -26.45 14.83 0.16
N LYS A 234 -26.02 14.11 1.20
CA LYS A 234 -25.67 14.73 2.48
C LYS A 234 -24.46 15.66 2.38
N LEU A 235 -23.44 15.29 1.62
CA LEU A 235 -22.27 16.15 1.37
C LEU A 235 -22.67 17.41 0.59
N GLU A 236 -23.55 17.30 -0.39
CA GLU A 236 -24.10 18.46 -1.11
C GLU A 236 -24.88 19.40 -0.18
N GLU A 237 -25.65 18.86 0.78
CA GLU A 237 -26.32 19.67 1.79
C GLU A 237 -25.34 20.43 2.70
N GLU A 238 -24.25 19.79 3.15
CA GLU A 238 -23.21 20.47 3.94
C GLU A 238 -22.51 21.57 3.11
N ARG A 239 -22.28 21.33 1.82
CA ARG A 239 -21.70 22.32 0.89
C ARG A 239 -22.65 23.51 0.71
N ASP A 240 -23.91 23.27 0.39
CA ASP A 240 -24.82 24.31 -0.07
C ASP A 240 -25.49 25.07 1.08
N LYS A 241 -25.91 24.34 2.13
CA LYS A 241 -26.60 24.94 3.29
C LYS A 241 -25.62 25.48 4.31
N LYS A 242 -24.57 24.72 4.63
CA LYS A 242 -23.58 25.11 5.66
C LYS A 242 -22.34 25.80 5.09
N ARG A 243 -22.23 25.92 3.76
CA ARG A 243 -21.11 26.59 3.06
C ARG A 243 -19.74 25.99 3.40
N VAL A 244 -19.70 24.71 3.75
CA VAL A 244 -18.46 23.97 4.00
C VAL A 244 -17.74 23.78 2.67
N ARG A 245 -16.46 24.15 2.59
CA ARG A 245 -15.63 23.98 1.37
C ARG A 245 -14.61 22.86 1.51
N GLU A 246 -14.12 22.66 2.73
CA GLU A 246 -13.10 21.71 3.09
C GLU A 246 -13.52 20.98 4.37
N MET A 247 -13.04 19.75 4.53
CA MET A 247 -13.34 18.93 5.70
C MET A 247 -12.15 18.05 6.05
N ASN A 248 -11.98 17.75 7.34
CA ASN A 248 -11.02 16.75 7.79
C ASN A 248 -11.68 15.36 7.85
N MET A 249 -10.90 14.34 8.22
CA MET A 249 -11.39 12.96 8.35
C MET A 249 -12.51 12.82 9.39
N THR A 250 -12.46 13.56 10.50
CA THR A 250 -13.47 13.51 11.56
C THR A 250 -14.81 14.05 11.08
N ASP A 251 -14.79 15.17 10.37
CA ASP A 251 -15.96 15.78 9.74
C ASP A 251 -16.58 14.81 8.72
N LEU A 252 -15.74 14.18 7.89
CA LEU A 252 -16.18 13.22 6.89
C LEU A 252 -16.88 12.01 7.53
N VAL A 253 -16.31 11.43 8.60
CA VAL A 253 -16.93 10.33 9.34
C VAL A 253 -18.28 10.74 9.93
N ARG A 254 -18.37 11.93 10.54
CA ARG A 254 -19.63 12.47 11.08
C ARG A 254 -20.69 12.56 9.98
N ILE A 255 -20.34 13.14 8.84
CA ILE A 255 -21.25 13.33 7.71
C ILE A 255 -21.74 11.97 7.16
N ILE A 256 -20.85 10.99 7.02
CA ILE A 256 -21.22 9.65 6.53
C ILE A 256 -22.14 8.92 7.52
N ARG A 257 -21.88 9.03 8.84
CA ARG A 257 -22.76 8.44 9.87
C ARG A 257 -24.17 9.03 9.80
N GLU A 258 -24.26 10.35 9.72
CA GLU A 258 -25.53 11.06 9.57
C GLU A 258 -26.26 10.62 8.29
N ALA A 259 -25.54 10.47 7.17
CA ALA A 259 -26.13 10.05 5.90
C ALA A 259 -26.71 8.62 5.95
N ARG A 260 -26.03 7.70 6.65
CA ARG A 260 -26.44 6.29 6.75
C ARG A 260 -27.45 6.03 7.88
N GLY A 261 -27.77 7.03 8.69
CA GLY A 261 -28.59 6.82 9.88
C GLY A 261 -27.93 5.89 10.90
N GLU A 262 -26.59 5.80 10.89
CA GLU A 262 -25.85 5.12 11.93
C GLU A 262 -25.99 5.95 13.20
N ALA A 263 -26.90 5.56 14.11
CA ALA A 263 -27.00 6.17 15.43
C ALA A 263 -25.64 6.12 16.13
N GLU A 264 -25.36 7.06 17.06
CA GLU A 264 -24.15 7.13 17.89
C GLU A 264 -23.99 5.93 18.87
N ALA A 265 -24.41 4.73 18.48
CA ALA A 265 -24.16 3.50 19.20
C ALA A 265 -22.72 3.01 18.91
N ALA A 266 -21.90 3.06 19.96
CA ALA A 266 -20.62 2.38 20.15
C ALA A 266 -19.37 3.00 19.46
N HIS A 267 -18.81 4.00 20.13
CA HIS A 267 -17.36 3.96 20.36
C HIS A 267 -17.05 2.85 21.38
N GLN A 268 -16.02 2.05 21.08
CA GLN A 268 -15.49 0.91 21.83
C GLN A 268 -16.18 -0.45 21.56
N GLU A 269 -15.86 -1.07 20.42
CA GLU A 269 -15.72 -2.53 20.18
C GLU A 269 -15.86 -2.86 18.67
N SER A 270 -15.02 -2.26 17.82
CA SER A 270 -14.80 -2.80 16.46
C SER A 270 -13.49 -2.25 15.88
N ALA A 271 -12.39 -2.50 16.61
CA ALA A 271 -11.04 -2.20 16.12
C ALA A 271 -10.21 -3.47 15.87
N ALA A 272 -10.71 -4.66 16.20
CA ALA A 272 -9.94 -5.92 16.09
C ALA A 272 -10.56 -7.00 15.18
N ALA A 273 -11.81 -6.87 14.71
CA ALA A 273 -12.51 -7.98 14.04
C ALA A 273 -12.75 -7.83 12.52
N GLY A 274 -12.43 -6.67 11.92
CA GLY A 274 -12.80 -6.36 10.53
C GLY A 274 -11.81 -6.81 9.46
N ILE A 275 -10.53 -7.01 9.79
CA ILE A 275 -9.48 -7.27 8.79
C ILE A 275 -9.10 -8.75 8.70
N GLU A 276 -9.19 -9.54 9.77
CA GLU A 276 -8.93 -10.99 9.68
C GLU A 276 -9.99 -11.77 8.88
N ARG A 277 -11.21 -11.22 8.70
CA ARG A 277 -12.30 -11.97 8.05
C ARG A 277 -12.43 -11.73 6.54
N ALA A 278 -11.75 -10.73 5.98
CA ALA A 278 -11.66 -10.53 4.54
C ALA A 278 -10.42 -11.22 3.92
N GLU A 279 -9.35 -11.42 4.70
CA GLU A 279 -8.17 -12.18 4.27
C GLU A 279 -8.31 -13.70 4.51
N LYS A 280 -8.94 -14.16 5.62
CA LYS A 280 -9.10 -15.62 5.89
C LYS A 280 -10.15 -16.35 5.04
N VAL A 281 -11.05 -15.64 4.35
CA VAL A 281 -12.02 -16.31 3.44
C VAL A 281 -11.38 -16.70 2.10
N ALA A 282 -10.26 -16.08 1.72
CA ALA A 282 -9.50 -16.46 0.54
C ALA A 282 -8.58 -17.67 0.76
N GLU A 283 -8.20 -17.98 2.01
CA GLU A 283 -7.28 -19.08 2.35
C GLU A 283 -8.00 -20.38 2.78
N SER A 284 -9.28 -20.31 3.19
CA SER A 284 -10.00 -21.48 3.73
C SER A 284 -10.68 -22.39 2.69
N ARG A 285 -10.48 -22.20 1.38
CA ARG A 285 -11.04 -23.11 0.34
C ARG A 285 -9.99 -23.98 -0.36
N GLN A 286 -8.77 -24.03 0.16
CA GLN A 286 -7.67 -24.77 -0.46
C GLN A 286 -7.53 -26.24 -0.01
N ASN A 287 -8.45 -26.78 0.80
CA ASN A 287 -8.35 -28.16 1.33
C ASN A 287 -9.66 -28.96 1.27
N VAL A 288 -10.33 -29.05 0.10
CA VAL A 288 -11.23 -30.19 -0.21
C VAL A 288 -11.34 -30.34 -1.73
N ALA A 289 -10.32 -30.92 -2.40
CA ALA A 289 -10.47 -31.48 -3.74
C ALA A 289 -9.25 -32.34 -4.15
N GLU A 290 -8.88 -33.33 -3.33
CA GLU A 290 -8.05 -34.44 -3.83
C GLU A 290 -8.36 -35.71 -3.04
N ALA A 291 -9.58 -36.20 -3.20
CA ALA A 291 -9.96 -37.55 -2.86
C ALA A 291 -11.12 -37.94 -3.79
N GLU A 292 -10.77 -38.60 -4.89
CA GLU A 292 -11.52 -39.70 -5.52
C GLU A 292 -11.06 -39.87 -6.98
N ARG A 293 -10.19 -40.85 -7.20
CA ARG A 293 -10.18 -41.77 -8.34
C ARG A 293 -9.22 -42.93 -8.05
N SER A 294 -9.84 -44.05 -7.67
CA SER A 294 -9.51 -45.47 -7.92
C SER A 294 -8.86 -45.70 -9.30
N ASP A 295 -8.11 -46.75 -9.64
CA ASP A 295 -7.67 -48.02 -9.03
C ASP A 295 -6.67 -48.66 -10.06
N GLU A 296 -6.06 -49.81 -9.70
CA GLU A 296 -5.22 -50.74 -10.50
C GLU A 296 -3.74 -50.37 -10.74
N GLU A 297 -2.76 -51.26 -10.56
CA GLU A 297 -2.67 -52.62 -10.01
C GLU A 297 -1.17 -52.93 -9.74
N SER A 298 -0.93 -53.74 -8.71
CA SER A 298 0.12 -54.79 -8.63
C SER A 298 1.34 -54.67 -7.71
N ALA A 299 1.46 -55.76 -6.94
CA ALA A 299 2.62 -56.43 -6.35
C ALA A 299 3.36 -55.86 -5.10
N LYS A 300 2.94 -56.37 -3.93
CA LYS A 300 3.78 -56.69 -2.73
C LYS A 300 4.68 -57.93 -3.02
N PRO A 301 5.61 -58.40 -2.14
CA PRO A 301 5.84 -58.11 -0.71
C PRO A 301 7.36 -57.90 -0.37
N ALA A 302 7.93 -57.80 0.84
CA ALA A 302 7.58 -58.16 2.21
C ALA A 302 8.61 -57.54 3.21
N THR A 303 8.19 -57.31 4.47
CA THR A 303 8.96 -57.46 5.76
C THR A 303 10.17 -56.52 6.05
N LYS A 304 10.49 -56.05 7.27
CA LYS A 304 10.10 -56.35 8.67
C LYS A 304 10.67 -55.28 9.65
N GLU A 305 9.97 -55.10 10.76
CA GLU A 305 10.42 -54.88 12.16
C GLU A 305 11.49 -53.84 12.57
N ARG A 306 11.02 -52.94 13.47
CA ARG A 306 11.58 -52.55 14.79
C ARG A 306 12.94 -51.81 14.85
N ALA A 307 12.92 -50.59 15.41
CA ALA A 307 13.25 -50.30 16.82
C ALA A 307 13.56 -48.80 17.04
N HIS A 308 12.98 -48.21 18.10
CA HIS A 308 13.51 -47.01 18.76
C HIS A 308 14.69 -47.39 19.67
N PRO A 309 15.65 -46.47 19.87
CA PRO A 309 15.92 -45.95 21.21
C PRO A 309 16.01 -44.41 21.21
N VAL A 310 15.34 -43.70 22.13
CA VAL A 310 15.80 -43.29 23.47
C VAL A 310 16.99 -42.31 23.46
N LEU A 311 16.63 -41.05 23.73
CA LEU A 311 17.32 -40.00 24.49
C LEU A 311 18.83 -40.16 24.77
N GLU A 312 19.61 -39.21 24.24
CA GLU A 312 20.75 -38.63 24.95
C GLU A 312 20.53 -37.13 25.16
N LYS A 313 20.44 -36.77 26.44
CA LYS A 313 20.74 -35.43 26.94
C LYS A 313 22.21 -35.14 26.66
N ARG A 314 22.52 -33.95 26.14
CA ARG A 314 23.79 -33.28 26.41
C ARG A 314 23.55 -31.89 26.96
N GLU A 315 24.22 -31.68 28.06
CA GLU A 315 24.20 -30.53 28.95
C GLU A 315 24.89 -29.33 28.31
N SER A 316 24.34 -28.16 28.62
CA SER A 316 25.03 -26.91 28.95
C SER A 316 26.52 -26.82 28.57
N GLU A 317 26.79 -26.08 27.50
CA GLU A 317 28.04 -25.32 27.38
C GLU A 317 27.72 -23.83 27.51
N ASN A 318 28.17 -23.26 28.64
CA ASN A 318 28.29 -21.84 28.89
C ASN A 318 29.20 -21.21 27.82
N HIS A 319 28.60 -20.48 26.88
CA HIS A 319 29.29 -19.40 26.18
C HIS A 319 28.78 -18.05 26.70
N PRO A 320 29.67 -17.07 26.95
CA PRO A 320 29.26 -15.73 27.38
C PRO A 320 28.35 -15.11 26.31
N PRO A 321 27.27 -14.39 26.67
CA PRO A 321 26.41 -13.77 25.68
C PRO A 321 27.25 -12.77 24.88
N ALA A 322 27.23 -12.91 23.56
CA ALA A 322 27.72 -11.89 22.65
C ALA A 322 27.16 -10.52 23.09
N GLU A 323 28.04 -9.53 23.21
CA GLU A 323 27.72 -8.17 23.64
C GLU A 323 26.54 -7.63 22.83
N VAL A 324 25.35 -7.67 23.43
CA VAL A 324 24.15 -7.14 22.80
C VAL A 324 24.25 -5.62 22.85
N GLU A 325 24.27 -4.99 21.68
CA GLU A 325 24.37 -3.54 21.52
C GLU A 325 23.38 -2.82 22.46
N ASP A 326 23.85 -1.78 23.14
CA ASP A 326 23.06 -1.02 24.11
C ASP A 326 21.92 -0.28 23.41
N LEU A 327 20.68 -0.40 23.92
CA LEU A 327 19.53 0.30 23.35
C LEU A 327 19.74 1.83 23.29
N TYR A 328 20.57 2.40 24.18
CA TYR A 328 20.87 3.83 24.16
C TYR A 328 21.56 4.29 22.86
N SER A 329 22.36 3.44 22.20
CA SER A 329 23.03 3.79 20.95
C SER A 329 22.14 3.71 19.71
N LEU A 330 20.96 3.09 19.80
CA LEU A 330 20.01 2.99 18.68
C LEU A 330 19.21 4.29 18.43
N PHE A 331 19.24 5.21 19.39
CA PHE A 331 18.47 6.45 19.36
C PHE A 331 19.38 7.67 19.25
N SER A 332 19.15 8.51 18.24
CA SER A 332 19.78 9.83 18.16
C SER A 332 19.26 10.76 19.25
N LEU A 333 20.04 11.80 19.61
CA LEU A 333 19.63 12.79 20.62
C LEU A 333 18.30 13.51 20.28
N LYS A 334 17.97 13.63 19.00
CA LYS A 334 16.68 14.20 18.55
C LYS A 334 15.51 13.26 18.83
N GLU A 335 15.72 11.97 18.62
CA GLU A 335 14.71 10.92 18.86
C GLU A 335 14.49 10.67 20.34
N GLN A 336 15.56 10.63 21.16
CA GLN A 336 15.44 10.52 22.61
C GLN A 336 14.55 11.65 23.18
N ARG A 337 14.79 12.90 22.75
CA ARG A 337 13.95 14.05 23.12
C ARG A 337 12.51 13.93 22.63
N LEU A 338 12.30 13.37 21.44
CA LEU A 338 10.96 13.14 20.90
C LEU A 338 10.20 12.13 21.76
N PHE A 339 10.80 10.97 22.06
CA PHE A 339 10.20 9.91 22.85
C PHE A 339 9.95 10.36 24.29
N VAL A 340 10.93 10.98 24.94
CA VAL A 340 10.76 11.52 26.30
C VAL A 340 9.57 12.48 26.35
N ARG A 341 9.43 13.38 25.36
CA ARG A 341 8.32 14.35 25.32
C ARG A 341 6.97 13.70 25.02
N LYS A 342 6.92 12.74 24.09
CA LYS A 342 5.68 12.21 23.50
C LYS A 342 5.17 10.94 24.17
N LEU A 343 6.08 10.05 24.58
CA LEU A 343 5.76 8.76 25.20
C LEU A 343 5.89 8.84 26.73
N PHE A 344 6.89 9.56 27.25
CA PHE A 344 7.16 9.62 28.69
C PHE A 344 6.72 10.92 29.35
N LYS A 345 5.93 11.77 28.67
CA LYS A 345 5.39 13.03 29.23
C LYS A 345 6.46 13.96 29.83
N LYS A 346 7.64 14.00 29.21
CA LYS A 346 8.87 14.71 29.62
C LYS A 346 9.62 14.09 30.81
N ASP A 347 9.30 12.86 31.21
CA ASP A 347 10.04 12.12 32.22
C ASP A 347 11.24 11.39 31.61
N GLU A 348 12.41 11.99 31.72
CA GLU A 348 13.67 11.41 31.22
C GLU A 348 14.16 10.25 32.09
N VAL A 349 13.78 10.20 33.37
CA VAL A 349 14.18 9.13 34.30
C VAL A 349 13.44 7.84 33.95
N GLU A 350 12.14 7.94 33.65
CA GLU A 350 11.33 6.78 33.29
C GLU A 350 11.68 6.22 31.90
N PHE A 351 12.09 7.08 30.97
CA PHE A 351 12.68 6.66 29.70
C PHE A 351 13.92 5.78 29.92
N ARG A 352 14.85 6.24 30.76
CA ARG A 352 16.07 5.48 31.08
C ARG A 352 15.76 4.15 31.76
N ARG A 353 14.88 4.15 32.77
CA ARG A 353 14.45 2.92 33.45
C ARG A 353 13.81 1.90 32.51
N THR A 354 13.06 2.37 31.53
CA THR A 354 12.46 1.49 30.53
C THR A 354 13.53 0.83 29.65
N LEU A 355 14.51 1.60 29.19
CA LEU A 355 15.63 1.05 28.43
C LEU A 355 16.48 0.10 29.27
N ASP A 356 16.72 0.41 30.54
CA ASP A 356 17.43 -0.46 31.48
C ASP A 356 16.68 -1.78 31.73
N ARG A 357 15.34 -1.76 31.69
CA ARG A 357 14.50 -2.96 31.79
C ARG A 357 14.48 -3.77 30.49
N LEU A 358 14.58 -3.12 29.34
CA LEU A 358 14.58 -3.77 28.02
C LEU A 358 15.97 -4.28 27.61
N ASN A 359 17.04 -3.67 28.12
CA ASN A 359 18.41 -4.04 27.79
C ASN A 359 18.77 -5.51 28.10
N PRO A 360 18.41 -6.08 29.27
CA PRO A 360 18.73 -7.48 29.61
C PRO A 360 17.77 -8.51 28.97
N VAL A 361 16.70 -8.07 28.30
CA VAL A 361 15.71 -8.97 27.69
C VAL A 361 16.27 -9.60 26.43
N ALA A 362 16.21 -10.93 26.33
CA ALA A 362 16.84 -11.69 25.25
C ALA A 362 15.91 -11.96 24.06
N THR A 363 14.60 -11.81 24.22
CA THR A 363 13.60 -12.16 23.21
C THR A 363 12.62 -11.02 22.94
N TRP A 364 12.14 -10.94 21.70
CA TRP A 364 11.12 -9.96 21.34
C TRP A 364 9.82 -10.14 22.12
N GLU A 365 9.41 -11.38 22.39
CA GLU A 365 8.17 -11.69 23.09
C GLU A 365 8.13 -11.11 24.51
N GLU A 366 9.24 -11.19 25.24
CA GLU A 366 9.38 -10.56 26.55
C GLU A 366 9.47 -9.03 26.44
N ALA A 367 10.14 -8.52 25.40
CA ALA A 367 10.29 -7.08 25.17
C ALA A 367 8.95 -6.41 24.81
N SER A 368 8.11 -7.07 24.01
CA SER A 368 6.79 -6.57 23.65
C SER A 368 5.87 -6.48 24.88
N LEU A 369 5.95 -7.42 25.82
CA LEU A 369 5.18 -7.35 27.07
C LEU A 369 5.60 -6.15 27.93
N VAL A 370 6.88 -5.80 27.96
CA VAL A 370 7.38 -4.61 28.66
C VAL A 370 6.88 -3.33 27.98
N LEU A 371 6.85 -3.30 26.64
CA LEU A 371 6.31 -2.18 25.87
C LEU A 371 4.80 -2.00 26.04
N ASP A 372 4.04 -3.09 26.04
CA ASP A 372 2.59 -3.07 26.27
C ASP A 372 2.25 -2.52 27.67
N GLY A 373 3.04 -2.93 28.68
CA GLY A 373 2.94 -2.40 30.03
C GLY A 373 3.23 -0.89 30.10
N LEU A 374 4.19 -0.42 29.30
CA LEU A 374 4.55 1.00 29.21
C LEU A 374 3.46 1.84 28.53
N PHE A 375 2.92 1.36 27.41
CA PHE A 375 1.87 2.09 26.71
C PHE A 375 0.61 2.19 27.56
N SER A 376 0.29 1.10 28.27
CA SER A 376 -0.82 1.06 29.23
C SER A 376 -0.60 2.01 30.41
N SER A 377 0.58 2.02 31.03
CA SER A 377 0.85 2.87 32.21
C SER A 377 0.86 4.36 31.86
N HIS A 378 1.42 4.73 30.70
CA HIS A 378 1.52 6.13 30.30
C HIS A 378 0.30 6.65 29.53
N HIS A 379 -0.70 5.81 29.27
CA HIS A 379 -1.88 6.12 28.43
C HIS A 379 -1.46 6.61 27.03
N VAL A 380 -0.42 5.97 26.50
CA VAL A 380 0.12 6.25 25.18
C VAL A 380 -0.58 5.31 24.21
N ASP A 381 -1.12 5.86 23.13
CA ASP A 381 -1.66 5.05 22.05
C ASP A 381 -0.53 4.23 21.40
N PRO A 382 -0.55 2.88 21.47
CA PRO A 382 0.45 2.03 20.81
C PRO A 382 0.53 2.26 19.29
N PHE A 383 -0.52 2.83 18.70
CA PHE A 383 -0.61 3.14 17.27
C PHE A 383 -0.24 4.59 16.92
N SER A 384 0.19 5.38 17.91
CA SER A 384 0.74 6.72 17.63
C SER A 384 2.03 6.61 16.82
N LYS A 385 2.30 7.61 15.97
CA LYS A 385 3.50 7.63 15.11
C LYS A 385 4.78 7.45 15.93
N GLU A 386 4.84 8.06 17.12
CA GLU A 386 5.97 7.97 18.03
C GLU A 386 6.07 6.60 18.72
N ALA A 387 4.95 5.96 19.07
CA ALA A 387 4.94 4.62 19.67
C ALA A 387 5.36 3.54 18.66
N ILE A 388 4.88 3.65 17.42
CA ILE A 388 5.28 2.76 16.32
C ILE A 388 6.79 2.90 16.05
N LEU A 389 7.28 4.13 15.87
CA LEU A 389 8.70 4.37 15.62
C LEU A 389 9.60 3.87 16.76
N PHE A 390 9.16 4.05 18.01
CA PHE A 390 9.87 3.55 19.18
C PHE A 390 9.92 2.01 19.20
N THR A 391 8.77 1.37 18.91
CA THR A 391 8.63 -0.09 18.86
C THR A 391 9.44 -0.71 17.72
N GLU A 392 9.40 -0.12 16.52
CA GLU A 392 10.16 -0.56 15.35
C GLU A 392 11.67 -0.51 15.61
N LYS A 393 12.16 0.55 16.27
CA LYS A 393 13.59 0.65 16.61
C LYS A 393 14.03 -0.40 17.63
N ILE A 394 13.20 -0.69 18.62
CA ILE A 394 13.49 -1.74 19.61
C ILE A 394 13.41 -3.12 18.94
N PHE A 395 12.43 -3.33 18.07
CA PHE A 395 12.29 -4.56 17.28
C PHE A 395 13.51 -4.83 16.38
N ALA A 396 14.09 -3.79 15.78
CA ALA A 396 15.27 -3.92 14.93
C ALA A 396 16.44 -4.64 15.63
N ARG A 397 16.65 -4.39 16.94
CA ARG A 397 17.66 -5.08 17.77
C ARG A 397 17.47 -6.60 17.79
N TYR A 398 16.23 -7.05 17.92
CA TYR A 398 15.91 -8.49 17.97
C TYR A 398 15.95 -9.13 16.57
N SER A 399 15.65 -8.37 15.51
CA SER A 399 15.76 -8.90 14.13
C SER A 399 17.21 -9.12 13.69
N ILE A 400 18.16 -8.33 14.21
CA ILE A 400 19.59 -8.48 13.94
C ILE A 400 20.17 -9.65 14.76
N ALA A 401 19.74 -9.81 16.02
CA ALA A 401 20.17 -10.91 16.88
C ALA A 401 19.73 -12.29 16.38
N ASP A 402 18.59 -12.39 15.68
CA ASP A 402 18.09 -13.64 15.10
C ASP A 402 18.84 -14.08 13.83
N GLN A 403 19.50 -13.14 13.12
CA GLN A 403 20.35 -13.46 11.98
C GLN A 403 21.76 -13.93 12.37
N ALA A 404 22.23 -13.61 13.58
CA ALA A 404 23.53 -14.05 14.09
C ALA A 404 23.53 -15.49 14.66
N LYS A 405 22.36 -16.16 14.69
CA LYS A 405 22.17 -17.54 15.19
C LYS A 405 21.96 -18.59 14.08
N LYS A 406 21.99 -18.21 12.81
CA LYS A 406 22.02 -19.12 11.65
C LYS A 406 23.38 -19.09 11.00
#